data_AF-A0AAU6VGW1-F1
#
_entry.id   AF-A0AAU6VGW1-F1
#
_cell.length_a   1.000
_cell.length_b   1.000
_cell.length_c   1.000
_cell.angle_alpha   90.00
_cell.angle_beta   90.00
_cell.angle_gamma   90.00
#
_symmetry.space_group_name_H-M   'P 1'
#
loop_
_entity.id
_entity.type
_entity.pdbx_description
1 polymer ?
#
loop_
_entity_poly.entity_id
_entity_poly.type
_entity_poly.pdbx_seq_one_letter_code
_entity_poly.pdbx_strand_id
1 'polypeptide(L)'
;MDKPVLKDSMRLFELLGQVKSRSMFGGFGIFVDDTMFALVVNNQLHLRADDESAKVFTERGYLPYVYKKRGFPVVTKYFALPDTCWLDPTTILQEATVALRQAKSEREQQEQTKPTRLKDLPNLRLATERMLKKAGIHSVDQLQQTGAVAAYQAIRQSHSSDVSLELLWALEGAIEGKHWSVIPPSRREELKKNLF
;
A
#
# COMPACT_ATOMS: atom_id res chain seq x y z
N MET A 1 0.68 -15.39 26.55
CA MET A 1 1.86 -14.65 27.01
C MET A 1 1.55 -13.18 26.86
N ASP A 2 1.46 -12.48 27.98
CA ASP A 2 1.33 -11.02 27.99
C ASP A 2 2.45 -10.42 27.14
N LYS A 3 2.09 -9.46 26.28
CA LYS A 3 3.04 -8.72 25.44
C LYS A 3 3.16 -7.33 26.05
N PRO A 4 3.90 -7.17 27.17
CA PRO A 4 3.97 -5.91 27.90
C PRO A 4 4.38 -4.76 26.98
N VAL A 5 5.41 -4.99 26.16
CA VAL A 5 5.91 -4.01 25.19
C VAL A 5 4.83 -3.50 24.24
N LEU A 6 3.95 -4.36 23.72
CA LEU A 6 2.86 -3.93 22.84
C LEU A 6 1.84 -3.07 23.59
N LYS A 7 1.43 -3.52 24.78
CA LYS A 7 0.44 -2.80 25.60
C LYS A 7 0.98 -1.44 26.05
N ASP A 8 2.22 -1.40 26.51
CA ASP A 8 2.89 -0.20 26.99
C ASP A 8 3.14 0.79 25.84
N SER A 9 3.54 0.27 24.67
CA SER A 9 3.68 1.08 23.44
C SER A 9 2.34 1.68 23.03
N MET A 10 1.27 0.87 22.98
CA MET A 10 -0.05 1.36 22.61
C MET A 10 -0.52 2.46 23.56
N ARG A 11 -0.37 2.26 24.87
CA ARG A 11 -0.73 3.26 25.90
C ARG A 11 0.08 4.55 25.75
N LEU A 12 1.40 4.45 25.54
CA LEU A 12 2.26 5.63 25.35
C LEU A 12 1.83 6.46 24.14
N PHE A 13 1.44 5.79 23.05
CA PHE A 13 1.08 6.44 21.80
C PHE A 13 -0.37 6.96 21.75
N GLU A 14 -1.20 6.75 22.77
CA GLU A 14 -2.54 7.37 22.87
C GLU A 14 -2.46 8.91 22.82
N LEU A 15 -1.34 9.49 23.25
CA LEU A 15 -1.05 10.92 23.13
C LEU A 15 -0.92 11.41 21.67
N LEU A 16 -0.69 10.51 20.71
CA LEU A 16 -0.54 10.84 19.30
C LEU A 16 -1.86 10.76 18.52
N GLY A 17 -2.91 10.16 19.10
CA GLY A 17 -4.22 9.99 18.47
C GLY A 17 -4.85 8.63 18.75
N GLN A 18 -5.82 8.23 17.92
CA GLN A 18 -6.50 6.93 18.08
C GLN A 18 -5.58 5.79 17.64
N VAL A 19 -4.96 5.12 18.63
CA VAL A 19 -4.04 4.00 18.37
C VAL A 19 -4.81 2.73 18.02
N LYS A 20 -4.38 2.06 16.94
CA LYS A 20 -4.85 0.72 16.56
C LYS A 20 -3.65 -0.20 16.36
N SER A 21 -3.83 -1.50 16.59
CA SER A 21 -2.81 -2.51 16.26
C SER A 21 -3.36 -3.57 15.33
N ARG A 22 -2.50 -4.09 14.43
CA ARG A 22 -2.83 -5.16 13.46
C ARG A 22 -1.63 -6.08 13.29
N SER A 23 -1.87 -7.35 12.95
CA SER A 23 -0.81 -8.32 12.63
C SER A 23 -0.03 -7.88 11.39
N MET A 24 1.25 -7.57 11.53
CA MET A 24 2.11 -7.07 10.44
C MET A 24 3.51 -7.66 10.58
N PHE A 25 4.06 -8.19 9.47
CA PHE A 25 5.46 -8.66 9.40
C PHE A 25 5.86 -9.66 10.50
N GLY A 26 4.93 -10.53 10.92
CA GLY A 26 5.16 -11.50 12.00
C GLY A 26 5.06 -10.94 13.42
N GLY A 27 4.77 -9.63 13.57
CA GLY A 27 4.53 -8.95 14.83
C GLY A 27 3.25 -8.10 14.79
N PHE A 28 3.26 -6.97 15.50
CA PHE A 28 2.12 -6.06 15.63
C PHE A 28 2.49 -4.69 15.11
N GLY A 29 1.92 -4.29 13.98
CA GLY A 29 2.00 -2.92 13.52
C GLY A 29 1.11 -2.02 14.38
N ILE A 30 1.61 -0.85 14.70
CA ILE A 30 0.91 0.19 15.47
C ILE A 30 0.60 1.36 14.53
N PHE A 31 -0.64 1.83 14.58
CA PHE A 31 -1.22 2.78 13.66
C PHE A 31 -1.90 3.94 14.40
N VAL A 32 -1.81 5.13 13.83
CA VAL A 32 -2.66 6.29 14.14
C VAL A 32 -3.22 6.82 12.82
N ASP A 33 -4.53 7.04 12.73
CA ASP A 33 -5.23 7.50 11.51
C ASP A 33 -4.91 6.65 10.26
N ASP A 34 -4.88 5.33 10.45
CA ASP A 34 -4.51 4.32 9.44
C ASP A 34 -3.07 4.48 8.87
N THR A 35 -2.22 5.26 9.54
CA THR A 35 -0.79 5.38 9.22
C THR A 35 0.04 4.54 10.18
N MET A 36 0.72 3.52 9.65
CA MET A 36 1.67 2.70 10.42
C MET A 36 2.96 3.47 10.64
N PHE A 37 3.37 3.60 11.90
CA PHE A 37 4.59 4.32 12.29
C PHE A 37 5.48 3.50 13.24
N ALA A 38 4.96 2.44 13.86
CA ALA A 38 5.73 1.58 14.74
C ALA A 38 5.37 0.09 14.55
N LEU A 39 6.27 -0.79 14.96
CA LEU A 39 6.15 -2.25 14.90
C LEU A 39 6.67 -2.85 16.20
N VAL A 40 5.89 -3.73 16.83
CA VAL A 40 6.35 -4.55 17.94
C VAL A 40 6.56 -5.97 17.46
N VAL A 41 7.81 -6.41 17.45
CA VAL A 41 8.22 -7.76 17.03
C VAL A 41 9.45 -8.17 17.84
N ASN A 42 9.62 -9.47 18.09
CA ASN A 42 10.70 -10.00 18.93
C ASN A 42 10.79 -9.33 20.32
N ASN A 43 9.63 -8.95 20.89
CA ASN A 43 9.53 -8.22 22.16
C ASN A 43 10.29 -6.87 22.17
N GLN A 44 10.47 -6.25 21.00
CA GLN A 44 11.12 -4.94 20.86
C GLN A 44 10.23 -3.98 20.08
N LEU A 45 10.26 -2.72 20.48
CA LEU A 45 9.61 -1.63 19.77
C LEU A 45 10.52 -1.16 18.63
N HIS A 46 9.96 -1.08 17.43
CA HIS A 46 10.63 -0.56 16.26
C HIS A 46 9.87 0.65 15.74
N LEU A 47 10.59 1.68 15.30
CA LEU A 47 10.00 2.85 14.65
C LEU A 47 10.26 2.83 13.15
N ARG A 48 9.31 3.39 12.39
CA ARG A 48 9.43 3.56 10.95
C ARG A 48 10.40 4.69 10.64
N ALA A 49 11.33 4.43 9.73
CA ALA A 49 12.16 5.43 9.09
C ALA A 49 11.66 5.67 7.65
N ASP A 50 11.71 6.92 7.18
CA ASP A 50 11.51 7.22 5.75
C ASP A 50 12.72 6.78 4.91
N ASP A 51 12.64 6.92 3.58
CA ASP A 51 13.68 6.41 2.69
C ASP A 51 15.03 7.13 2.86
N GLU A 52 15.02 8.37 3.33
CA GLU A 52 16.25 9.12 3.62
C GLU A 52 16.85 8.67 4.95
N SER A 53 16.05 8.63 6.02
CA SER A 53 16.49 8.22 7.35
C SER A 53 16.96 6.76 7.37
N ALA A 54 16.26 5.87 6.63
CA ALA A 54 16.64 4.47 6.51
C ALA A 54 18.03 4.30 5.86
N LYS A 55 18.39 5.11 4.86
CA LYS A 55 19.73 5.11 4.25
C LYS A 55 20.79 5.55 5.25
N VAL A 56 20.55 6.67 5.94
CA VAL A 56 21.48 7.20 6.96
C VAL A 56 21.70 6.20 8.08
N PHE A 57 20.64 5.53 8.55
CA PHE A 57 20.74 4.49 9.58
C PHE A 57 21.54 3.28 9.09
N THR A 58 21.31 2.84 7.86
CA THR A 58 22.05 1.72 7.27
C THR A 58 23.54 2.05 7.11
N GLU A 59 23.87 3.26 6.67
CA GLU A 59 25.26 3.75 6.57
C GLU A 59 25.98 3.82 7.92
N ARG A 60 25.22 4.09 8.99
CA ARG A 60 25.71 4.08 10.39
C ARG A 60 25.74 2.68 11.02
N GLY A 61 25.39 1.63 10.26
CA GLY A 61 25.43 0.24 10.70
C GLY A 61 24.17 -0.25 11.44
N TYR A 62 23.11 0.55 11.50
CA TYR A 62 21.81 0.08 12.00
C TYR A 62 21.13 -0.78 10.94
N LEU A 63 20.54 -1.89 11.37
CA LEU A 63 19.86 -2.82 10.48
C LEU A 63 18.34 -2.71 10.61
N PRO A 64 17.61 -2.62 9.48
CA PRO A 64 16.16 -2.73 9.51
C PRO A 64 15.72 -4.14 9.90
N TYR A 65 14.53 -4.26 10.47
CA TYR A 65 13.89 -5.54 10.70
C TYR A 65 13.62 -6.25 9.36
N VAL A 66 14.06 -7.51 9.26
CA VAL A 66 13.86 -8.35 8.08
C VAL A 66 12.85 -9.45 8.41
N TYR A 67 11.68 -9.36 7.79
CA TYR A 67 10.63 -10.36 7.93
C TYR A 67 10.81 -11.50 6.92
N LYS A 68 10.66 -12.76 7.35
CA LYS A 68 10.72 -13.91 6.45
C LYS A 68 9.30 -14.39 6.10
N LYS A 69 8.90 -14.25 4.84
CA LYS A 69 7.62 -14.77 4.32
C LYS A 69 7.89 -15.98 3.42
N ARG A 70 7.50 -17.18 3.88
CA ARG A 70 7.72 -18.45 3.15
C ARG A 70 9.18 -18.65 2.69
N GLY A 71 10.13 -18.33 3.56
CA GLY A 71 11.56 -18.43 3.27
C GLY A 71 12.17 -17.21 2.56
N PHE A 72 11.36 -16.32 1.98
CA PHE A 72 11.87 -15.12 1.32
C PHE A 72 12.00 -13.93 2.28
N PRO A 73 13.16 -13.24 2.31
CA PRO A 73 13.35 -12.06 3.14
C PRO A 73 12.61 -10.83 2.56
N VAL A 74 11.93 -10.10 3.43
CA VAL A 74 11.27 -8.83 3.18
C VAL A 74 11.93 -7.80 4.11
N VAL A 75 12.81 -6.98 3.55
CA VAL A 75 13.45 -5.88 4.27
C VAL A 75 12.39 -4.81 4.53
N THR A 76 12.21 -4.42 5.79
CA THR A 76 11.19 -3.43 6.17
C THR A 76 11.83 -2.05 6.42
N LYS A 77 10.99 -1.03 6.65
CA LYS A 77 11.42 0.32 7.04
C LYS A 77 11.47 0.50 8.57
N TYR A 78 11.46 -0.58 9.36
CA TYR A 78 11.34 -0.51 10.83
C TYR A 78 12.67 -0.82 11.51
N PHE A 79 13.14 0.06 12.37
CA PHE A 79 14.41 -0.06 13.10
C PHE A 79 14.14 -0.22 14.59
N ALA A 80 14.79 -1.20 15.22
CA ALA A 80 14.61 -1.48 16.64
C ALA A 80 15.14 -0.32 17.49
N LEU A 81 14.34 0.13 18.45
CA LEU A 81 14.84 0.97 19.53
C LEU A 81 15.61 0.09 20.54
N PRO A 82 16.69 0.60 21.14
CA PRO A 82 17.38 -0.09 22.23
C PRO A 82 16.42 -0.38 23.38
N ASP A 83 16.57 -1.50 24.08
CA ASP A 83 15.71 -1.86 25.21
C ASP A 83 15.72 -0.79 26.33
N THR A 84 16.82 -0.05 26.44
CA THR A 84 16.99 1.08 27.38
C THR A 84 16.09 2.28 27.06
N CYS A 85 15.46 2.34 25.89
CA CYS A 85 14.56 3.44 25.53
C CYS A 85 13.41 3.60 26.52
N TRP A 86 12.97 2.51 27.17
CA TRP A 86 11.89 2.55 28.15
C TRP A 86 12.24 3.27 29.46
N LEU A 87 13.52 3.57 29.69
CA LEU A 87 13.97 4.43 30.80
C LEU A 87 13.58 5.90 30.57
N ASP A 88 13.34 6.29 29.31
CA ASP A 88 12.88 7.63 28.93
C ASP A 88 11.73 7.56 27.90
N PRO A 89 10.48 7.34 28.37
CA PRO A 89 9.32 7.30 27.50
C PRO A 89 9.08 8.59 26.71
N THR A 90 9.60 9.73 27.17
CA THR A 90 9.46 11.01 26.47
C THR A 90 10.25 11.01 25.17
N THR A 91 11.47 10.49 25.18
CA THR A 91 12.27 10.32 23.95
C THR A 91 11.58 9.36 22.97
N ILE A 92 11.01 8.24 23.44
CA ILE A 92 10.23 7.34 22.58
C ILE A 92 9.08 8.09 21.90
N LEU A 93 8.34 8.92 22.66
CA LEU A 93 7.21 9.67 22.13
C LEU A 93 7.65 10.71 21.08
N GLN A 94 8.79 11.38 21.29
CA GLN A 94 9.36 12.34 20.35
C GLN A 94 9.73 11.66 19.02
N GLU A 95 10.49 10.56 19.08
CA GLU A 95 10.88 9.79 17.90
C GLU A 95 9.66 9.23 17.16
N ALA A 96 8.68 8.71 17.90
CA ALA A 96 7.42 8.22 17.33
C ALA A 96 6.60 9.33 16.66
N THR A 97 6.62 10.55 17.21
CA THR A 97 5.96 11.73 16.61
C THR A 97 6.59 12.06 15.26
N VAL A 98 7.93 12.04 15.17
CA VAL A 98 8.66 12.28 13.92
C VAL A 98 8.34 11.19 12.91
N ALA A 99 8.44 9.91 13.30
CA ALA A 99 8.12 8.76 12.46
C ALA A 99 6.68 8.81 11.92
N LEU A 100 5.70 9.17 12.77
CA LEU A 100 4.31 9.32 12.36
C LEU A 100 4.13 10.47 11.37
N ARG A 101 4.77 11.63 11.61
CA ARG A 101 4.71 12.79 10.72
C ARG A 101 5.30 12.45 9.34
N GLN A 102 6.48 11.83 9.30
CA GLN A 102 7.12 11.38 8.06
C GLN A 102 6.23 10.38 7.32
N ALA A 103 5.68 9.40 8.04
CA ALA A 103 4.78 8.39 7.45
C ALA A 103 3.48 8.99 6.89
N LYS A 104 2.91 10.02 7.53
CA LYS A 104 1.74 10.75 7.02
C LYS A 104 2.10 11.53 5.75
N SER A 105 3.21 12.28 5.78
CA SER A 105 3.72 13.02 4.61
C SER A 105 4.00 12.11 3.41
N GLU A 106 4.66 10.96 3.63
CA GLU A 106 4.91 9.96 2.58
C GLU A 106 3.60 9.44 1.98
N ARG A 107 2.58 9.17 2.81
CA ARG A 107 1.26 8.72 2.34
C ARG A 107 0.57 9.79 1.49
N GLU A 108 0.59 11.04 1.94
CA GLU A 108 -0.01 12.18 1.21
C GLU A 108 0.69 12.43 -0.13
N GLN A 109 2.02 12.36 -0.18
CA GLN A 109 2.79 12.48 -1.43
C GLN A 109 2.50 11.31 -2.39
N GLN A 110 2.39 10.08 -1.86
CA GLN A 110 2.00 8.92 -2.66
C GLN A 110 0.57 9.04 -3.20
N GLU A 111 -0.35 9.66 -2.46
CA GLU A 111 -1.70 9.92 -2.94
C GLU A 111 -1.73 11.00 -4.02
N GLN A 112 -0.93 12.06 -3.89
CA GLN A 112 -0.82 13.14 -4.89
C GLN A 112 -0.17 12.69 -6.20
N THR A 113 0.73 11.71 -6.16
CA THR A 113 1.44 11.17 -7.33
C THR A 113 0.66 10.07 -8.06
N LYS A 114 -0.49 9.63 -7.54
CA LYS A 114 -1.32 8.65 -8.24
C LYS A 114 -1.83 9.24 -9.57
N PRO A 115 -1.82 8.45 -10.65
CA PRO A 115 -2.31 8.92 -11.95
C PRO A 115 -3.80 9.29 -11.85
N THR A 116 -4.11 10.55 -12.09
CA THR A 116 -5.49 11.06 -12.09
C THR A 116 -6.20 10.84 -13.43
N ARG A 117 -5.44 10.61 -14.50
CA ARG A 117 -5.96 10.36 -15.84
C ARG A 117 -5.94 8.87 -16.18
N LEU A 118 -6.99 8.43 -16.85
CA LEU A 118 -7.12 7.06 -17.35
C LEU A 118 -5.92 6.62 -18.20
N LYS A 119 -5.40 7.49 -19.09
CA LYS A 119 -4.25 7.14 -19.95
C LYS A 119 -2.94 6.92 -19.19
N ASP A 120 -2.85 7.36 -17.94
CA ASP A 120 -1.65 7.27 -17.10
C ASP A 120 -1.73 6.04 -16.17
N LEU A 121 -2.84 5.31 -16.18
CA LEU A 121 -2.94 3.99 -15.53
C LEU A 121 -2.10 2.95 -16.30
N PRO A 122 -1.62 1.91 -15.61
CA PRO A 122 -0.93 0.79 -16.26
C PRO A 122 -1.75 0.24 -17.43
N ASN A 123 -1.07 -0.13 -18.51
CA ASN A 123 -1.64 -0.74 -19.72
C ASN A 123 -2.55 0.17 -20.55
N LEU A 124 -2.95 1.35 -20.05
CA LEU A 124 -3.84 2.24 -20.77
C LEU A 124 -3.04 3.24 -21.62
N ARG A 125 -3.64 3.64 -22.74
CA ARG A 125 -3.12 4.66 -23.65
C ARG A 125 -4.22 5.67 -23.96
N LEU A 126 -3.87 6.76 -24.62
CA LEU A 126 -4.83 7.79 -25.04
C LEU A 126 -6.00 7.21 -25.86
N ALA A 127 -5.76 6.20 -26.69
CA ALA A 127 -6.80 5.52 -27.46
C ALA A 127 -7.82 4.83 -26.53
N THR A 128 -7.35 4.11 -25.51
CA THR A 128 -8.23 3.46 -24.52
C THR A 128 -8.96 4.48 -23.64
N GLU A 129 -8.32 5.58 -23.25
CA GLU A 129 -9.00 6.69 -22.56
C GLU A 129 -10.16 7.25 -23.41
N ARG A 130 -9.98 7.40 -24.73
CA ARG A 130 -11.06 7.85 -25.63
C ARG A 130 -12.19 6.83 -25.71
N MET A 131 -11.88 5.54 -25.78
CA MET A 131 -12.89 4.47 -25.76
C MET A 131 -13.69 4.47 -24.46
N LEU A 132 -13.01 4.56 -23.31
CA LEU A 132 -13.65 4.64 -21.99
C LEU A 132 -14.55 5.88 -21.88
N LYS A 133 -14.08 7.06 -22.30
CA LYS A 133 -14.89 8.29 -22.29
C LYS A 133 -16.10 8.19 -23.21
N LYS A 134 -15.97 7.55 -24.38
CA LYS A 134 -17.11 7.28 -25.28
C LYS A 134 -18.12 6.31 -24.65
N ALA A 135 -17.63 5.40 -23.82
CA ALA A 135 -18.43 4.45 -23.04
C ALA A 135 -19.00 5.04 -21.73
N GLY A 136 -18.84 6.35 -21.47
CA GLY A 136 -19.35 7.02 -20.28
C GLY A 136 -18.45 6.94 -19.03
N ILE A 137 -17.22 6.44 -19.17
CA ILE A 137 -16.23 6.31 -18.09
C ILE A 137 -15.18 7.41 -18.24
N HIS A 138 -15.31 8.46 -17.42
CA HIS A 138 -14.54 9.70 -17.54
C HIS A 138 -13.38 9.84 -16.55
N SER A 139 -13.35 9.03 -15.49
CA SER A 139 -12.33 9.09 -14.43
C SER A 139 -11.84 7.71 -14.00
N VAL A 140 -10.69 7.70 -13.30
CA VAL A 140 -10.14 6.49 -12.67
C VAL A 140 -11.11 5.90 -11.66
N ASP A 141 -11.74 6.73 -10.83
CA ASP A 141 -12.72 6.28 -9.82
C ASP A 141 -13.92 5.61 -10.47
N GLN A 142 -14.43 6.17 -11.58
CA GLN A 142 -15.53 5.54 -12.33
C GLN A 142 -15.12 4.20 -12.92
N LEU A 143 -13.90 4.08 -13.46
CA LEU A 143 -13.39 2.80 -13.96
C LEU A 143 -13.30 1.76 -12.83
N GLN A 144 -12.81 2.15 -11.65
CA GLN A 144 -12.72 1.26 -10.48
C GLN A 144 -14.09 0.82 -9.98
N GLN A 145 -15.06 1.73 -9.90
CA GLN A 145 -16.44 1.42 -9.49
C GLN A 145 -17.17 0.54 -10.51
N THR A 146 -16.94 0.78 -11.81
CA THR A 146 -17.54 0.01 -12.90
C THR A 146 -16.96 -1.40 -12.99
N GLY A 147 -15.65 -1.55 -12.74
CA GLY A 147 -14.93 -2.80 -12.89
C GLY A 147 -14.57 -3.13 -14.35
N ALA A 148 -13.60 -4.03 -14.54
CA ALA A 148 -13.02 -4.32 -15.85
C ALA A 148 -14.02 -4.92 -16.85
N VAL A 149 -14.86 -5.86 -16.40
CA VAL A 149 -15.84 -6.57 -17.26
C VAL A 149 -16.89 -5.61 -17.81
N ALA A 150 -17.54 -4.84 -16.93
CA ALA A 150 -18.57 -3.89 -17.36
C ALA A 150 -17.99 -2.74 -18.19
N ALA A 151 -16.78 -2.27 -17.86
CA ALA A 151 -16.08 -1.28 -18.68
C ALA A 151 -15.77 -1.82 -20.09
N TYR A 152 -15.31 -3.07 -20.19
CA TYR A 152 -15.07 -3.73 -21.47
C TYR A 152 -16.36 -3.90 -22.29
N GLN A 153 -17.46 -4.30 -21.66
CA GLN A 153 -18.77 -4.40 -22.32
C GLN A 153 -19.27 -3.04 -22.81
N ALA A 154 -19.13 -1.98 -22.00
CA ALA A 154 -19.52 -0.62 -22.37
C ALA A 154 -18.68 -0.09 -23.56
N ILE A 155 -17.39 -0.41 -23.60
CA ILE A 155 -16.54 -0.14 -24.77
C ILE A 155 -17.05 -0.90 -25.99
N ARG A 156 -17.32 -2.21 -25.89
CA ARG A 156 -17.84 -3.00 -27.02
C ARG A 156 -19.15 -2.45 -27.58
N GLN A 157 -20.04 -1.95 -26.73
CA GLN A 157 -21.32 -1.40 -27.16
C GLN A 157 -21.20 -0.02 -27.84
N SER A 158 -20.24 0.80 -27.39
CA SER A 158 -20.06 2.17 -27.90
C SER A 158 -19.02 2.29 -29.01
N HIS A 159 -18.15 1.30 -29.19
CA HIS A 159 -17.09 1.28 -30.19
C HIS A 159 -17.53 0.55 -31.46
N SER A 160 -17.22 1.12 -32.62
CA SER A 160 -17.67 0.62 -33.93
C SER A 160 -16.92 -0.61 -34.43
N SER A 161 -15.82 -0.98 -33.78
CA SER A 161 -14.94 -2.07 -34.18
C SER A 161 -14.73 -3.02 -33.00
N ASP A 162 -14.44 -4.29 -33.32
CA ASP A 162 -14.15 -5.27 -32.29
C ASP A 162 -12.90 -4.90 -31.48
N VAL A 163 -12.99 -5.06 -30.17
CA VAL A 163 -11.88 -4.85 -29.24
C VAL A 163 -11.36 -6.19 -28.72
N SER A 164 -10.03 -6.33 -28.66
CA SER A 164 -9.38 -7.58 -28.27
C SER A 164 -9.68 -7.94 -26.82
N LEU A 165 -9.67 -9.25 -26.52
CA LEU A 165 -9.83 -9.74 -25.14
C LEU A 165 -8.66 -9.31 -24.23
N GLU A 166 -7.51 -8.98 -24.81
CA GLU A 166 -6.39 -8.38 -24.08
C GLU A 166 -6.78 -7.05 -23.42
N LEU A 167 -7.69 -6.27 -24.03
CA LEU A 167 -8.20 -5.05 -23.43
C LEU A 167 -8.90 -5.30 -22.09
N LEU A 168 -9.61 -6.42 -21.94
CA LEU A 168 -10.23 -6.79 -20.66
C LEU A 168 -9.16 -6.97 -19.56
N TRP A 169 -8.04 -7.63 -19.89
CA TRP A 169 -6.94 -7.80 -18.94
C TRP A 169 -6.17 -6.50 -18.70
N ALA A 170 -6.04 -5.65 -19.72
CA ALA A 170 -5.44 -4.32 -19.59
C ALA A 170 -6.25 -3.44 -18.63
N LEU A 171 -7.59 -3.47 -18.72
CA LEU A 171 -8.49 -2.78 -17.80
C LEU A 171 -8.39 -3.34 -16.38
N GLU A 172 -8.35 -4.66 -16.21
CA GLU A 172 -8.13 -5.27 -14.88
C GLU A 172 -6.78 -4.85 -14.30
N GLY A 173 -5.71 -4.93 -15.08
CA GLY A 173 -4.38 -4.48 -14.66
C GLY A 173 -4.36 -2.99 -14.30
N ALA A 174 -5.08 -2.15 -15.04
CA ALA A 174 -5.22 -0.73 -14.74
C ALA A 174 -5.89 -0.49 -13.38
N ILE A 175 -6.96 -1.25 -13.07
CA ILE A 175 -7.69 -1.18 -11.79
C ILE A 175 -6.83 -1.71 -10.64
N GLU A 176 -6.12 -2.82 -10.83
CA GLU A 176 -5.24 -3.41 -9.82
C GLU A 176 -3.90 -2.67 -9.64
N GLY A 177 -3.58 -1.71 -10.52
CA GLY A 177 -2.30 -1.01 -10.51
C GLY A 177 -1.12 -1.89 -10.94
N LYS A 178 -1.34 -2.88 -11.81
CA LYS A 178 -0.35 -3.88 -12.26
C LYS A 178 -0.30 -3.98 -13.79
N HIS A 179 0.83 -4.41 -14.33
CA HIS A 179 0.88 -4.75 -15.75
C HIS A 179 0.01 -5.98 -16.03
N TRP A 180 -0.75 -5.99 -17.13
CA TRP A 180 -1.73 -7.05 -17.43
C TRP A 180 -1.10 -8.46 -17.50
N SER A 181 0.20 -8.54 -17.83
CA SER A 181 0.94 -9.81 -17.92
C SER A 181 1.02 -10.58 -16.59
N VAL A 182 0.91 -9.88 -15.44
CA VAL A 182 0.98 -10.52 -14.11
C VAL A 182 -0.39 -10.92 -13.54
N ILE A 183 -1.48 -10.65 -14.26
CA ILE A 183 -2.81 -11.10 -13.86
C ILE A 183 -2.85 -12.64 -13.94
N PRO A 184 -3.12 -13.35 -12.82
CA PRO A 184 -3.08 -14.82 -12.79
C PRO A 184 -4.04 -15.47 -13.80
N PRO A 185 -3.69 -16.65 -14.35
CA PRO A 185 -4.57 -17.37 -15.28
C PRO A 185 -5.98 -17.59 -14.73
N SER A 186 -6.10 -17.95 -13.46
CA SER A 186 -7.39 -18.14 -12.78
C SER A 186 -8.26 -16.88 -12.80
N ARG A 187 -7.67 -15.70 -12.56
CA ARG A 187 -8.38 -14.43 -12.63
C ARG A 187 -8.79 -14.08 -14.07
N ARG A 188 -7.94 -14.36 -15.05
CA ARG A 188 -8.28 -14.17 -16.47
C ARG A 188 -9.46 -15.04 -16.90
N GLU A 189 -9.51 -16.29 -16.44
CA GLU A 189 -10.62 -17.21 -16.71
C GLU A 189 -11.92 -16.74 -16.04
N GLU A 190 -11.84 -16.26 -14.80
CA GLU A 190 -12.99 -15.67 -14.10
C GLU A 190 -13.56 -14.46 -14.85
N LEU A 191 -12.70 -13.52 -15.24
CA LEU A 191 -13.11 -12.33 -16.01
C LEU A 191 -13.75 -12.70 -17.35
N LYS A 192 -13.21 -13.70 -18.04
CA LYS A 192 -13.81 -14.23 -19.28
C LYS A 192 -15.16 -14.87 -19.01
N LYS A 193 -15.29 -15.65 -17.93
CA LYS A 193 -16.54 -16.31 -17.58
C LYS A 193 -17.64 -15.30 -17.25
N ASN A 194 -17.29 -14.19 -16.62
CA ASN A 194 -18.25 -13.12 -16.31
C ASN A 194 -18.60 -12.23 -17.52
N LEU A 195 -17.90 -12.39 -18.65
CA LEU A 195 -18.14 -11.65 -19.88
C LEU A 195 -19.27 -12.26 -20.74
N PHE A 196 -19.49 -13.57 -20.61
CA PHE A 196 -20.46 -14.39 -21.36
C PHE A 196 -21.53 -14.96 -20.43
#